data_AF-C6SIJ1-F1
#
_entry.id   AF-C6SIJ1-F1
#
_cell.length_a   1.000
_cell.length_b   1.000
_cell.length_c   1.000
_cell.angle_alpha   90.00
_cell.angle_beta   90.00
_cell.angle_gamma   90.00
#
_symmetry.space_group_name_H-M   'P 1'
#
loop_
_entity.id
_entity.type
_entity.pdbx_description
1 polymer ?
#
loop_
_entity_poly.entity_id
_entity_poly.type
_entity_poly.pdbx_seq_one_letter_code
_entity_poly.pdbx_strand_id
1 'polypeptide(L)'
;MAEGQKSAVTEYYLNHGEWPKNNTSAGVASSATDIKGKYVKSVEVKNGVVTAEMKSSGVNKEIQGKKLSLWAKRQDGSVKWFCGQPVQRASTAATANGNGKIDTKHLPTQHLPFA
;
A
#
# COMPACT_ATOMS: atom_id res chain seq x y z
N MET A 1 -5.52 -11.00 -5.25
CA MET A 1 -6.34 -9.81 -4.89
C MET A 1 -5.55 -8.50 -4.87
N ALA A 2 -4.28 -8.48 -4.41
CA ALA A 2 -3.45 -7.27 -4.40
C ALA A 2 -2.76 -6.96 -5.75
N GLU A 3 -2.70 -7.91 -6.68
CA GLU A 3 -2.03 -7.75 -7.98
C GLU A 3 -2.77 -6.78 -8.91
N GLY A 4 -4.11 -6.80 -8.93
CA GLY A 4 -4.91 -5.88 -9.75
C GLY A 4 -4.68 -4.41 -9.39
N GLN A 5 -4.46 -4.12 -8.10
CA GLN A 5 -4.16 -2.76 -7.64
C GLN A 5 -2.73 -2.34 -8.03
N LYS A 6 -1.77 -3.27 -7.98
CA LYS A 6 -0.40 -3.01 -8.42
C LYS A 6 -0.32 -2.70 -9.90
N SER A 7 -1.01 -3.47 -10.74
CA SER A 7 -1.04 -3.24 -12.19
C SER A 7 -1.66 -1.88 -12.51
N ALA A 8 -2.82 -1.55 -11.93
CA ALA A 8 -3.51 -0.31 -12.23
C ALA A 8 -2.72 0.95 -11.79
N VAL A 9 -2.05 0.90 -10.63
CA VAL A 9 -1.16 1.98 -10.16
C VAL A 9 0.09 2.12 -11.04
N THR A 10 0.64 0.99 -11.52
CA THR A 10 1.82 0.98 -12.40
C THR A 10 1.47 1.50 -13.79
N GLU A 11 0.33 1.11 -14.33
CA GLU A 11 -0.16 1.52 -15.65
C GLU A 11 -0.53 3.01 -15.68
N TYR A 12 -1.14 3.52 -14.60
CA TYR A 12 -1.37 4.97 -14.47
C TYR A 12 -0.05 5.75 -14.46
N TYR A 13 0.94 5.28 -13.71
CA TYR A 13 2.25 5.92 -13.66
C TYR A 13 2.99 5.87 -14.99
N LEU A 14 2.88 4.76 -15.74
CA LEU A 14 3.48 4.62 -17.08
C LEU A 14 2.82 5.56 -18.11
N ASN A 15 1.50 5.78 -18.02
CA ASN A 15 0.77 6.64 -18.95
C ASN A 15 0.86 8.14 -18.60
N HIS A 16 0.85 8.50 -17.31
CA HIS A 16 0.78 9.90 -16.87
C HIS A 16 2.11 10.44 -16.32
N GLY A 17 3.10 9.58 -16.04
CA GLY A 17 4.37 9.98 -15.41
C GLY A 17 4.25 10.39 -13.94
N GLU A 18 3.04 10.41 -13.39
CA GLU A 18 2.73 10.75 -12.01
C GLU A 18 1.96 9.63 -11.29
N TRP A 19 2.10 9.56 -9.97
CA TRP A 19 1.40 8.54 -9.18
C TRP A 19 -0.07 8.94 -8.97
N PRO A 20 -1.02 7.98 -9.05
CA PRO A 20 -2.43 8.29 -8.89
C PRO A 20 -2.70 8.82 -7.48
N LYS A 21 -3.34 9.99 -7.40
CA LYS A 21 -3.62 10.68 -6.13
C LYS A 21 -4.58 9.90 -5.22
N ASN A 22 -5.48 9.09 -5.79
CA ASN A 22 -6.57 8.42 -5.08
C ASN A 22 -7.01 7.14 -5.83
N ASN A 23 -7.80 6.28 -5.16
CA ASN A 23 -8.33 5.02 -5.71
C ASN A 23 -8.93 5.17 -7.11
N THR A 24 -9.75 6.21 -7.31
CA THR A 24 -10.41 6.48 -8.59
C THR A 24 -9.42 6.81 -9.70
N SER A 25 -8.37 7.61 -9.41
CA SER A 25 -7.29 7.86 -10.38
C SER A 25 -6.50 6.60 -10.68
N ALA A 26 -6.31 5.72 -9.70
CA ALA A 26 -5.64 4.45 -9.90
C ALA A 26 -6.51 3.41 -10.64
N GLY A 27 -7.76 3.72 -11.00
CA GLY A 27 -8.67 2.77 -11.64
C GLY A 27 -9.08 1.60 -10.74
N VAL A 28 -8.96 1.74 -9.42
CA VAL A 28 -9.41 0.72 -8.44
C VAL A 28 -10.70 1.16 -7.76
N ALA A 29 -11.37 0.24 -7.07
CA ALA A 29 -12.63 0.51 -6.37
C ALA A 29 -12.54 1.80 -5.55
N SER A 30 -13.44 2.75 -5.84
CA SER A 30 -13.41 4.11 -5.29
C SER A 30 -13.55 4.14 -3.76
N SER A 31 -14.19 3.13 -3.17
CA SER A 31 -14.39 3.04 -1.73
C SER A 31 -13.33 2.15 -1.08
N ALA A 32 -12.57 2.71 -0.13
CA ALA A 32 -11.56 1.96 0.63
C ALA A 32 -12.16 0.77 1.42
N THR A 33 -13.44 0.87 1.80
CA THR A 33 -14.23 -0.15 2.48
C THR A 33 -14.76 -1.26 1.57
N ASP A 34 -14.77 -1.06 0.25
CA ASP A 34 -15.14 -2.08 -0.72
C ASP A 34 -14.06 -3.16 -0.82
N ILE A 35 -12.80 -2.75 -0.63
CA ILE A 35 -11.63 -3.61 -0.68
C ILE A 35 -11.39 -4.24 0.70
N LYS A 36 -12.28 -5.17 1.07
CA LYS A 36 -12.20 -5.95 2.30
C LYS A 36 -11.83 -7.40 2.01
N GLY A 37 -10.97 -7.96 2.84
CA GLY A 37 -10.52 -9.36 2.75
C GLY A 37 -10.91 -10.16 4.01
N LYS A 38 -10.46 -11.41 4.06
CA LYS A 38 -10.58 -12.23 5.29
C LYS A 38 -9.98 -11.51 6.50
N TYR A 39 -8.79 -10.94 6.33
CA TYR A 39 -8.00 -10.28 7.39
C TYR A 39 -7.88 -8.75 7.24
N VAL A 40 -8.21 -8.21 6.07
CA VAL A 40 -8.11 -6.78 5.74
C VAL A 40 -9.48 -6.13 5.87
N LYS A 41 -9.53 -5.02 6.60
CA LYS A 41 -10.73 -4.23 6.86
C LYS A 41 -11.01 -3.24 5.72
N SER A 42 -9.98 -2.56 5.24
CA SER A 42 -10.07 -1.58 4.15
C SER A 42 -8.71 -1.40 3.48
N VAL A 43 -8.72 -0.94 2.23
CA VAL A 43 -7.52 -0.57 1.47
C VAL A 43 -7.70 0.80 0.82
N GLU A 44 -6.86 1.75 1.22
CA GLU A 44 -6.83 3.11 0.68
C GLU A 44 -5.62 3.31 -0.22
N VAL A 45 -5.80 3.89 -1.40
CA VAL A 45 -4.72 4.34 -2.28
C VAL A 45 -4.61 5.84 -2.19
N LYS A 46 -3.44 6.33 -1.79
CA LYS A 46 -3.14 7.75 -1.68
C LYS A 46 -1.80 8.05 -2.30
N ASN A 47 -1.80 8.83 -3.37
CA ASN A 47 -0.58 9.24 -4.09
C ASN A 47 0.31 8.04 -4.49
N GLY A 48 -0.31 6.96 -4.99
CA GLY A 48 0.36 5.69 -5.34
C GLY A 48 0.81 4.82 -4.16
N VAL A 49 0.52 5.21 -2.91
CA VAL A 49 0.71 4.37 -1.72
C VAL A 49 -0.60 3.67 -1.38
N VAL A 50 -0.58 2.34 -1.39
CA VAL A 50 -1.70 1.48 -1.02
C VAL A 50 -1.58 1.13 0.46
N THR A 51 -2.45 1.65 1.31
CA THR A 51 -2.48 1.38 2.75
C THR A 51 -3.63 0.45 3.09
N ALA A 52 -3.31 -0.74 3.60
CA ALA A 52 -4.26 -1.72 4.08
C ALA A 52 -4.40 -1.63 5.61
N GLU A 53 -5.62 -1.50 6.11
CA GLU A 53 -5.95 -1.60 7.53
C GLU A 53 -6.38 -3.04 7.87
N MET A 54 -5.78 -3.62 8.91
CA MET A 54 -6.13 -4.95 9.40
C MET A 54 -7.41 -4.91 10.23
N LYS A 55 -8.20 -5.98 10.18
CA LYS A 55 -9.40 -6.12 11.03
C LYS A 55 -9.02 -6.13 12.51
N SER A 56 -9.97 -5.75 13.35
CA SER A 56 -9.83 -5.86 14.81
C SER A 56 -10.18 -7.25 15.35
N SER A 57 -10.73 -8.13 14.50
CA SER A 57 -11.21 -9.47 14.87
C SER A 57 -10.75 -10.49 13.81
N GLY A 58 -10.37 -11.69 14.25
CA GLY A 58 -9.87 -12.76 13.35
C GLY A 58 -8.43 -12.56 12.85
N VAL A 59 -7.68 -11.66 13.46
CA VAL A 59 -6.23 -11.47 13.24
C VAL A 59 -5.49 -11.48 14.58
N ASN A 60 -4.18 -11.74 14.53
CA ASN A 60 -3.34 -11.84 15.74
C ASN A 60 -3.42 -10.53 16.56
N LYS A 61 -3.47 -10.63 17.90
CA LYS A 61 -3.63 -9.45 18.78
C LYS A 61 -2.60 -8.34 18.51
N GLU A 62 -1.41 -8.74 18.10
CA GLU A 62 -0.30 -7.84 17.78
C GLU A 62 -0.45 -7.08 16.44
N ILE A 63 -1.43 -7.43 15.61
CA ILE A 63 -1.69 -6.80 14.29
C ILE A 63 -3.12 -6.26 14.16
N GLN A 64 -3.94 -6.36 15.21
CA GLN A 64 -5.31 -5.84 15.23
C GLN A 64 -5.33 -4.32 15.06
N GLY A 65 -6.11 -3.83 14.10
CA GLY A 65 -6.22 -2.39 13.82
C GLY A 65 -4.92 -1.74 13.30
N LYS A 66 -3.90 -2.54 12.98
CA LYS A 66 -2.65 -2.04 12.44
C LYS A 66 -2.70 -1.90 10.92
N LYS A 67 -1.76 -1.12 10.38
CA LYS A 67 -1.71 -0.72 8.98
C LYS A 67 -0.44 -1.23 8.32
N LEU A 68 -0.57 -1.61 7.05
CA LEU A 68 0.52 -2.00 6.15
C LEU A 68 0.44 -1.12 4.91
N SER A 69 1.56 -0.63 4.40
CA SER A 69 1.58 0.10 3.13
C SER A 69 2.36 -0.69 2.06
N LEU A 70 1.82 -0.68 0.85
CA LEU A 70 2.48 -1.05 -0.38
C LEU A 70 2.72 0.21 -1.20
N TRP A 71 3.94 0.41 -1.69
CA TRP A 71 4.25 1.55 -2.54
C TRP A 71 5.25 1.14 -3.61
N ALA A 72 5.20 1.81 -4.74
CA ALA A 72 6.12 1.57 -5.84
C ALA A 72 7.08 2.73 -6.04
N LYS A 73 8.36 2.46 -6.33
CA LYS A 73 9.34 3.47 -6.74
C LYS A 73 9.86 3.11 -8.12
N ARG A 74 10.07 4.13 -8.96
CA ARG A 74 10.73 3.91 -10.25
C ARG A 74 12.24 3.71 -10.00
N GLN A 75 12.80 2.64 -10.56
CA GLN A 75 14.23 2.41 -10.66
C GLN A 75 14.52 1.93 -12.08
N ASP A 76 15.34 2.69 -12.82
CA ASP A 76 15.91 2.27 -14.10
C ASP A 76 14.87 1.73 -15.11
N GLY A 77 13.85 2.55 -15.43
CA GLY A 77 12.78 2.16 -16.36
C GLY A 77 11.76 1.15 -15.80
N SER A 78 12.05 0.50 -14.68
CA SER A 78 11.17 -0.46 -14.02
C SER A 78 10.51 0.09 -12.76
N VAL A 79 9.35 -0.46 -12.41
CA VAL A 79 8.62 -0.09 -11.20
C VAL A 79 8.85 -1.15 -10.13
N LYS A 80 9.59 -0.79 -9.07
CA LYS A 80 9.88 -1.68 -7.94
C LYS A 80 8.85 -1.45 -6.84
N TRP A 81 8.15 -2.52 -6.46
CA TRP A 81 7.17 -2.50 -5.39
C TRP A 81 7.81 -2.85 -4.04
N PHE A 82 7.41 -2.11 -3.02
CA PHE A 82 7.79 -2.29 -1.63
C PHE A 82 6.55 -2.54 -0.80
N CYS A 83 6.72 -3.34 0.26
CA CYS A 83 5.67 -3.69 1.21
C CYS A 83 6.28 -3.53 2.60
N GLY A 84 5.64 -2.72 3.43
CA GLY A 84 6.28 -2.28 4.65
C GLY A 84 5.34 -1.64 5.64
N GLN A 85 5.96 -1.05 6.66
CA GLN A 85 5.28 -0.17 7.60
C GLN A 85 4.49 0.92 6.86
N PRO A 86 3.47 1.50 7.51
CA PRO A 86 2.66 2.53 6.89
C PRO A 86 3.56 3.69 6.43
N VAL A 87 3.40 4.13 5.19
CA VAL A 87 4.14 5.25 4.62
C VAL A 87 3.17 6.24 3.98
N GLN A 88 3.62 7.47 3.77
CA GLN A 88 2.91 8.50 3.03
C GLN A 88 3.82 9.07 1.95
N ARG A 89 3.25 9.37 0.78
CA ARG A 89 3.97 10.01 -0.33
C ARG A 89 3.40 11.40 -0.57
N ALA A 90 4.19 12.44 -0.32
CA ALA A 90 3.81 13.82 -0.61
C ALA A 90 3.97 14.15 -2.10
N SER A 91 5.01 13.61 -2.77
CA SER A 91 5.25 13.85 -4.20
C SER A 91 6.03 12.70 -4.86
N THR A 92 7.34 12.60 -4.62
CA THR A 92 8.24 11.65 -5.32
C THR A 92 8.75 10.52 -4.42
N ALA A 93 8.84 10.75 -3.12
CA ALA A 93 9.31 9.76 -2.14
C ALA A 93 8.23 9.38 -1.14
N ALA A 94 8.17 8.08 -0.81
CA ALA A 94 7.39 7.59 0.32
C ALA A 94 8.21 7.74 1.61
N THR A 95 7.58 8.25 2.67
CA THR A 95 8.18 8.48 4.00
C THR A 95 7.39 7.71 5.06
N ALA A 96 8.06 7.19 6.08
CA ALA A 96 7.42 6.42 7.14
C ALA A 96 6.37 7.26 7.87
N ASN A 97 5.16 6.73 7.95
CA ASN A 97 4.09 7.24 8.78
C ASN A 97 4.13 6.49 10.11
N GLY A 98 4.32 7.22 11.21
CA GLY A 98 4.51 6.62 12.51
C GLY A 98 3.27 5.97 13.12
N ASN A 99 2.07 6.21 12.59
CA ASN A 99 0.82 5.81 13.26
C ASN A 99 0.32 4.43 12.81
N GLY A 100 0.01 3.56 13.78
CA GLY A 100 -0.64 2.26 13.54
C GLY A 100 0.26 1.20 12.89
N LYS A 101 1.58 1.32 13.02
CA LYS A 101 2.57 0.45 12.36
C LYS A 101 2.58 -0.98 12.89
N ILE A 102 2.54 -1.95 11.96
CA ILE A 102 2.77 -3.38 12.23
C ILE A 102 4.23 -3.58 12.67
N ASP A 103 4.43 -4.44 13.67
CA ASP A 103 5.76 -4.80 14.17
C ASP A 103 6.53 -5.58 13.10
N THR A 104 7.81 -5.28 12.90
CA THR A 104 8.60 -5.88 11.82
C THR A 104 8.70 -7.39 11.90
N LYS A 105 8.51 -8.03 13.07
CA LYS A 105 8.42 -9.50 13.16
C LYS A 105 7.22 -10.10 12.42
N HIS A 106 6.18 -9.30 12.19
CA HIS A 106 4.94 -9.71 11.54
C HIS A 106 4.84 -9.25 10.10
N LEU A 107 5.84 -8.52 9.60
CA LEU A 107 5.92 -8.23 8.18
C LEU A 107 6.55 -9.41 7.44
N PRO A 108 6.03 -9.77 6.26
CA PRO A 108 6.71 -10.73 5.40
C PRO A 108 8.09 -10.17 5.03
N THR A 109 9.14 -10.94 5.31
CA THR A 109 10.54 -10.60 5.07
C THR A 109 10.86 -10.33 3.60
N GLN A 110 9.98 -10.70 2.66
CA GLN A 110 10.29 -10.68 1.23
C GLN A 110 10.28 -9.32 0.54
N HIS A 111 9.83 -8.20 1.12
CA HIS A 111 9.69 -6.93 0.36
C HIS A 111 10.12 -5.67 1.14
N LEU A 112 11.04 -5.82 2.08
CA LEU A 112 11.78 -4.69 2.62
C LEU A 112 12.77 -4.20 1.54
N PRO A 113 12.74 -2.93 1.11
CA PRO A 113 14.01 -2.31 0.72
C PRO A 113 14.82 -2.22 2.01
N PHE A 114 15.56 -3.27 2.34
CA PHE A 114 16.76 -3.11 3.14
C PHE A 114 17.83 -2.57 2.19
N ALA A 115 18.43 -1.46 2.62
CA ALA A 115 19.50 -0.69 1.98
C ALA A 115 19.08 0.17 0.78
#